data_AF-A0A8H4XDE4-F1
#
_entry.id   AF-A0A8H4XDE4-F1
#
_cell.length_a   1.000
_cell.length_b   1.000
_cell.length_c   1.000
_cell.angle_alpha   90.00
_cell.angle_beta   90.00
_cell.angle_gamma   90.00
#
_symmetry.space_group_name_H-M   'P 1'
#
loop_
_entity.id
_entity.type
_entity.pdbx_description
1 polymer ?
#
loop_
_entity_poly.entity_id
_entity_poly.type
_entity_poly.pdbx_seq_one_letter_code
_entity_poly.pdbx_strand_id
1 'polypeptide(L)' 'MATGSTSPTDNRTHGTYIHKVPDNLIHDWSAFERAVKDIYPNGVQVSTDGEMCIVMAISDTAEPADLSKKLQEDGVILQE' A
#
# COMPACT_ATOMS: atom_id res chain seq x y z
N MET A 1 -11.78 20.07 -40.39
CA MET A 1 -10.62 19.40 -39.75
C MET A 1 -10.54 19.91 -38.32
N ALA A 2 -10.96 19.10 -37.35
CA ALA A 2 -10.64 19.19 -35.91
C ALA A 2 -11.61 18.30 -35.14
N THR A 3 -11.27 17.02 -34.97
CA THR A 3 -11.79 16.19 -33.87
C THR A 3 -10.60 15.42 -33.33
N GLY A 4 -9.78 16.12 -32.55
CA GLY A 4 -8.80 15.49 -31.67
C GLY A 4 -9.58 14.65 -30.67
N SER A 5 -9.77 13.38 -31.00
CA SER A 5 -10.31 12.39 -30.08
C SER A 5 -9.18 12.02 -29.15
N THR A 6 -9.01 12.81 -28.09
CA THR A 6 -8.21 12.41 -26.94
C THR A 6 -8.71 11.05 -26.51
N SER A 7 -7.85 10.04 -26.64
CA SER A 7 -8.08 8.70 -26.11
C SER A 7 -8.70 8.83 -24.71
N PRO A 8 -9.80 8.13 -24.38
CA PRO A 8 -10.06 7.86 -22.98
C PRO A 8 -8.95 6.90 -22.55
N THR A 9 -7.82 7.45 -22.12
CA THR A 9 -6.91 6.70 -21.27
C THR A 9 -7.75 6.34 -20.08
N ASP A 10 -8.11 5.05 -20.02
CA ASP A 10 -8.68 4.40 -18.87
C ASP A 10 -7.99 4.96 -17.62
N ASN A 11 -8.72 5.73 -16.82
CA ASN A 11 -8.28 6.03 -15.48
C ASN A 11 -9.41 5.69 -14.52
N ARG A 12 -9.90 4.45 -14.63
CA ARG A 12 -10.38 3.76 -13.44
C ARG A 12 -9.17 3.58 -12.53
N THR A 13 -8.85 4.57 -11.72
CA THR A 13 -8.16 4.28 -10.47
C THR A 13 -9.24 4.11 -9.43
N HIS A 14 -9.82 2.90 -9.36
CA HIS A 14 -10.41 2.43 -8.11
C HIS A 14 -9.38 2.71 -7.01
N GLY A 15 -9.76 3.51 -6.01
CA GLY A 15 -8.82 4.40 -5.29
C GLY A 15 -7.63 3.68 -4.68
N THR A 16 -6.45 3.78 -5.29
CA THR A 16 -5.23 3.16 -4.74
C THR A 16 -4.87 3.85 -3.42
N TYR A 17 -4.84 3.10 -2.31
CA TYR A 17 -4.32 3.60 -1.04
C TYR A 17 -2.81 3.44 -1.00
N ILE A 18 -2.11 4.52 -0.66
CA ILE A 18 -0.66 4.55 -0.53
C ILE A 18 -0.33 4.80 0.94
N HIS A 19 0.21 3.79 1.61
CA HIS A 19 0.76 3.91 2.95
C HIS A 19 2.29 3.98 2.88
N LYS A 20 2.87 4.92 3.62
CA LYS A 20 4.31 5.04 3.75
C LYS A 20 4.71 4.65 5.16
N VAL A 21 5.65 3.72 5.28
CA VAL A 21 6.18 3.26 6.56
C VAL A 21 7.70 3.47 6.53
N PRO A 22 8.29 4.19 7.48
CA PRO A 22 9.74 4.31 7.60
C PRO A 22 10.42 2.94 7.70
N ASP A 23 11.45 2.69 6.89
CA ASP A 23 12.17 1.39 6.88
C ASP A 23 12.80 1.08 8.25
N ASN A 24 13.28 2.11 8.94
CA ASN A 24 13.86 2.01 10.28
C ASN A 24 12.89 1.53 11.36
N LEU A 25 11.58 1.54 11.09
CA LEU A 25 10.58 1.00 12.00
C LEU A 25 10.25 -0.46 11.69
N ILE A 26 10.61 -0.96 10.51
CA ILE A 26 10.26 -2.31 10.08
C ILE A 26 11.33 -3.26 10.60
N HIS A 27 10.95 -4.06 11.59
CA HIS A 27 11.88 -4.94 12.29
C HIS A 27 12.18 -6.22 11.48
N ASP A 28 11.19 -6.72 10.75
CA ASP A 28 11.30 -7.88 9.88
C ASP A 28 10.54 -7.63 8.57
N TRP A 29 11.28 -7.56 7.46
CA TRP A 29 10.71 -7.26 6.15
C TRP A 29 9.80 -8.36 5.61
N SER A 30 10.13 -9.61 5.91
CA SER A 30 9.38 -10.77 5.40
C SER A 30 8.04 -10.88 6.11
N ALA A 31 8.02 -10.69 7.42
CA ALA A 31 6.80 -10.66 8.21
C ALA A 31 5.98 -9.40 7.88
N PHE A 32 6.61 -8.24 7.66
CA PHE A 32 5.91 -7.03 7.23
C PHE A 32 5.18 -7.25 5.90
N GLU A 33 5.87 -7.75 4.88
CA GLU A 33 5.25 -8.00 3.57
C GLU A 33 4.11 -9.02 3.69
N ARG A 34 4.29 -10.05 4.53
CA ARG A 34 3.26 -11.05 4.80
C ARG A 34 2.04 -10.45 5.49
N ALA A 35 2.23 -9.63 6.52
CA ALA A 35 1.15 -8.96 7.22
C ALA A 35 0.40 -7.98 6.31
N VAL A 36 1.12 -7.23 5.47
CA VAL A 36 0.53 -6.35 4.45
C VAL A 36 -0.30 -7.14 3.43
N LYS A 37 0.19 -8.30 2.96
CA LYS A 37 -0.56 -9.21 2.08
C LYS A 37 -1.76 -9.85 2.74
N ASP A 38 -1.69 -10.15 4.05
CA ASP A 38 -2.81 -10.69 4.82
C ASP A 38 -3.92 -9.65 4.99
N ILE A 39 -3.54 -8.40 5.22
CA ILE A 39 -4.47 -7.27 5.34
C ILE A 39 -5.10 -6.90 3.99
N TYR A 40 -4.34 -7.01 2.89
CA TYR A 40 -4.79 -6.69 1.53
C TYR A 40 -4.64 -7.89 0.58
N PRO A 41 -5.50 -8.92 0.71
CA PRO A 41 -5.40 -10.13 -0.11
C PRO A 41 -5.73 -9.91 -1.59
N ASN A 42 -6.44 -8.82 -1.92
CA ASN A 42 -7.00 -8.58 -3.27
C ASN A 42 -6.13 -7.73 -4.19
N GLY A 43 -4.87 -7.49 -3.85
CA GLY A 43 -3.93 -6.77 -4.70
C GLY A 43 -3.22 -5.68 -3.93
N VAL A 44 -2.07 -6.03 -3.38
CA VAL A 44 -1.14 -5.10 -2.74
C VAL A 44 0.23 -5.21 -3.36
N GLN A 45 0.84 -4.05 -3.55
CA GLN A 45 2.20 -3.92 -4.04
C GLN A 45 3.01 -3.21 -2.97
N VAL A 46 4.10 -3.85 -2.56
CA VAL A 46 5.04 -3.29 -1.59
C VAL A 46 6.31 -2.92 -2.36
N SER A 47 6.72 -1.66 -2.23
CA SER A 47 7.92 -1.10 -2.83
C SER A 47 8.73 -0.41 -1.73
N THR A 48 10.05 -0.29 -1.91
CA THR A 48 10.91 0.49 -1.01
C THR A 48 11.64 1.57 -1.78
N ASP A 49 11.74 2.76 -1.20
CA ASP A 49 12.50 3.90 -1.72
C ASP A 49 13.87 4.04 -0.99
N GLY A 50 14.28 3.01 -0.24
CA GLY A 50 15.53 2.97 0.51
C GLY A 50 15.43 3.50 1.94
N GLU A 51 14.64 4.56 2.16
CA GLU A 51 14.35 5.09 3.52
C GLU A 51 12.91 4.84 3.96
N MET A 52 12.02 4.61 3.00
CA MET A 52 10.59 4.41 3.24
C MET A 52 10.08 3.22 2.44
N CYS A 53 9.30 2.38 3.12
CA CYS A 53 8.42 1.41 2.51
C CYS A 53 7.16 2.10 2.00
N ILE A 54 6.75 1.77 0.78
CA ILE A 54 5.54 2.26 0.13
C ILE A 54 4.66 1.05 -0.14
N VAL A 55 3.55 0.98 0.58
CA VAL A 55 2.51 -0.04 0.40
C VAL A 55 1.39 0.58 -0.43
N MET A 56 1.17 0.03 -1.61
CA MET A 56 0.11 0.43 -2.54
C MET A 56 -0.95 -0.68 -2.61
N ALA A 57 -2.12 -0.43 -2.05
CA ALA A 57 -3.24 -1.36 -2.10
C ALA A 57 -4.26 -0.93 -3.17
N ILE A 58 -4.70 -1.87 -4.00
CA ILE A 58 -5.75 -1.66 -5.00
C ILE A 58 -7.11 -1.80 -4.29
N SER A 59 -7.87 -0.72 -4.22
CA SER A 59 -9.06 -0.69 -3.36
C SER A 59 -10.33 -1.01 -4.11
N ASP A 60 -10.86 -2.20 -3.81
CA ASP A 60 -12.29 -2.44 -3.71
C ASP A 60 -12.71 -2.69 -2.24
N THR A 61 -11.75 -3.05 -1.39
CA THR A 61 -11.93 -3.30 0.04
C THR A 61 -11.68 -2.03 0.86
N ALA A 62 -12.67 -1.66 1.67
CA ALA A 62 -12.61 -0.55 2.62
C ALA A 62 -11.25 -0.48 3.34
N GLU A 63 -10.68 0.71 3.43
CA GLU A 63 -9.51 1.03 4.24
C GLU A 63 -9.54 0.25 5.55
N PRO A 64 -8.54 -0.59 5.86
CA PRO A 64 -8.24 -0.83 7.24
C PRO A 64 -7.66 0.48 7.74
N ALA A 65 -8.47 1.30 8.41
CA ALA A 65 -8.09 2.58 9.03
C ALA A 65 -6.92 2.46 10.06
N ASP A 66 -6.29 1.29 10.14
CA ASP A 66 -5.40 0.85 11.19
C ASP A 66 -4.28 -0.06 10.62
N LEU A 67 -3.85 0.10 9.35
CA LEU A 67 -2.72 -0.69 8.80
C LEU A 67 -1.51 -0.62 9.73
N SER A 68 -1.08 0.59 10.11
CA SER A 68 0.05 0.80 11.03
C SER A 68 -0.18 0.14 12.38
N LYS A 69 -1.38 0.25 12.94
CA LYS A 69 -1.73 -0.36 14.22
C LYS A 69 -1.72 -1.89 14.15
N LYS A 70 -2.22 -2.47 13.06
CA LYS A 70 -2.25 -3.92 12.86
C LYS A 70 -0.86 -4.48 12.67
N LEU A 71 0.01 -3.74 11.98
CA LEU A 71 1.44 -4.05 11.87
C LEU A 71 2.17 -3.90 13.22
N GLN A 72 1.78 -2.95 14.06
CA GLN A 72 2.31 -2.83 15.43
C GLN A 72 1.82 -3.99 16.33
N GLU A 73 0.56 -4.38 16.25
CA GLU A 73 0.00 -5.52 17.01
C GLU A 73 0.65 -6.85 16.60
N ASP A 74 0.96 -7.01 15.32
CA ASP A 74 1.68 -8.18 14.79
C ASP A 74 3.20 -8.10 15.06
N GLY A 75 3.68 -6.99 15.64
CA GLY A 75 5.06 -6.78 16.06
C GLY A 75 6.06 -6.62 14.91
N VAL A 76 5.58 -6.35 13.70
CA VAL A 76 6.39 -6.18 12.49
C VAL A 76 6.93 -4.77 12.31
N ILE A 77 6.25 -3.79 12.88
CA ILE A 77 6.75 -2.42 12.93
C ILE A 77 6.78 -1.88 14.36
N LEU A 78 7.77 -1.03 14.65
CA LEU A 78 7.90 -0.33 15.92
C LEU A 78 6.79 0.73 16.08
N GLN A 79 6.44 1.03 17.33
CA GLN A 79 5.61 2.20 17.64
C GLN A 79 6.43 3.48 17.42
N GLU A 80 5.91 4.39 16.59
CA GLU A 80 6.41 5.77 16.48
C GLU A 80 6.14 6.57 17.76
#